data_AF-A0A535Q833-F1
#
_entry.id   AF-A0A535Q833-F1
#
_cell.length_a   1.000
_cell.length_b   1.000
_cell.length_c   1.000
_cell.angle_alpha   90.00
_cell.angle_beta   90.00
_cell.angle_gamma   90.00
#
_symmetry.space_group_name_H-M   'P 1'
#
loop_
_entity.id
_entity.type
_entity.pdbx_description
1 polymer ?
#
loop_
_entity_poly.entity_id
_entity_poly.type
_entity_poly.pdbx_seq_one_letter_code
_entity_poly.pdbx_strand_id
1 'polypeptide(L)'
;MDKATFIEGLRNERAGWEALLAQVGEERMLEPGAAGAWSIKDIIAHIMWGEREMIGVCKQHALVGSDLWNLPDSVADHCWLFV
;
A
#
# COMPACT_ATOMS: atom_id res chain seq x y z
N MET A 1 5.96 -5.98 -21.81
CA MET A 1 4.58 -5.58 -21.48
C MET A 1 4.37 -4.18 -22.03
N ASP A 2 3.34 -3.96 -22.85
CA ASP A 2 2.98 -2.62 -23.28
C ASP A 2 2.17 -1.88 -22.19
N LYS A 3 1.99 -0.57 -22.38
CA LYS A 3 1.27 0.28 -21.41
C LYS A 3 -0.17 -0.18 -21.17
N ALA A 4 -0.89 -0.60 -22.21
CA ALA A 4 -2.29 -0.98 -22.06
C ALA A 4 -2.41 -2.25 -21.22
N THR A 5 -1.60 -3.27 -21.54
CA THR A 5 -1.50 -4.52 -20.77
C THR A 5 -1.15 -4.25 -19.30
N PHE A 6 -0.21 -3.34 -19.03
CA PHE A 6 0.16 -2.98 -17.66
C PHE A 6 -0.98 -2.32 -16.88
N ILE A 7 -1.65 -1.33 -17.48
CA ILE A 7 -2.75 -0.60 -16.84
C ILE A 7 -3.97 -1.53 -16.61
N GLU A 8 -4.24 -2.44 -17.54
CA GLU A 8 -5.28 -3.46 -17.37
C GLU A 8 -4.96 -4.40 -16.20
N GLY A 9 -3.71 -4.88 -16.10
CA GLY A 9 -3.24 -5.67 -14.97
C GLY A 9 -3.48 -4.98 -13.63
N LEU A 10 -3.09 -3.70 -13.51
CA LEU A 10 -3.31 -2.92 -12.28
C LEU A 10 -4.79 -2.83 -11.89
N ARG A 11 -5.69 -2.65 -12.87
CA ARG A 11 -7.14 -2.60 -12.61
C ARG A 11 -7.69 -3.94 -12.16
N ASN A 12 -7.25 -5.03 -12.78
CA ASN A 12 -7.70 -6.37 -12.46
C ASN A 12 -7.25 -6.79 -11.06
N GLU A 13 -5.99 -6.52 -10.70
CA GLU A 13 -5.47 -6.80 -9.35
C GLU A 13 -6.16 -5.93 -8.30
N ARG A 14 -6.44 -4.65 -8.61
CA ARG A 14 -7.22 -3.78 -7.71
C ARG A 14 -8.62 -4.32 -7.45
N ALA A 15 -9.31 -4.78 -8.49
CA ALA A 15 -10.64 -5.38 -8.35
C ALA A 15 -10.60 -6.69 -7.54
N GLY A 16 -9.60 -7.53 -7.76
CA GLY A 16 -9.38 -8.75 -6.97
C GLY A 16 -9.11 -8.44 -5.49
N TRP A 17 -8.29 -7.43 -5.22
CA TRP A 17 -8.02 -6.94 -3.87
C TRP A 17 -9.28 -6.42 -3.17
N GLU A 18 -10.09 -5.60 -3.85
CA GLU A 18 -11.36 -5.08 -3.29
C GLU A 18 -12.35 -6.20 -2.99
N ALA A 19 -12.42 -7.23 -3.85
CA ALA A 19 -13.24 -8.42 -3.61
C ALA A 19 -12.77 -9.26 -2.42
N LEU A 20 -11.46 -9.31 -2.15
CA LEU A 20 -10.89 -9.96 -0.96
C LEU A 20 -11.20 -9.14 0.31
N LEU A 21 -11.03 -7.83 0.27
CA LEU A 21 -11.36 -6.95 1.40
C LEU A 21 -12.84 -7.02 1.77
N ALA A 22 -13.73 -7.11 0.78
CA ALA A 22 -15.16 -7.26 1.02
C ALA A 22 -15.50 -8.54 1.81
N GLN A 23 -14.72 -9.62 1.67
CA GLN A 23 -14.91 -10.87 2.41
C GLN A 23 -14.49 -10.76 3.88
N VAL A 24 -13.59 -9.84 4.22
CA VAL A 24 -13.17 -9.60 5.61
C VAL A 24 -14.30 -8.94 6.40
N GLY A 25 -14.99 -7.98 5.77
CA GLY A 25 -16.04 -7.17 6.41
C GLY A 25 -15.48 -6.11 7.37
N GLU A 26 -16.21 -5.01 7.56
CA GLU A 26 -15.75 -3.88 8.39
C GLU A 26 -15.50 -4.26 9.86
N GLU A 27 -16.31 -5.16 10.41
CA GLU A 27 -16.24 -5.59 11.81
C GLU A 27 -14.87 -6.16 12.19
N ARG A 28 -14.17 -6.79 11.25
CA ARG A 28 -12.89 -7.45 11.46
C ARG A 28 -11.68 -6.64 11.01
N MET A 29 -11.90 -5.46 10.42
CA MET A 29 -10.82 -4.64 9.86
C MET A 29 -9.79 -4.20 10.90
N LEU A 30 -10.23 -4.03 12.15
CA LEU A 30 -9.41 -3.58 13.28
C LEU A 30 -8.89 -4.71 14.15
N GLU A 31 -9.28 -5.97 13.87
CA GLU A 31 -8.79 -7.11 14.65
C GLU A 31 -7.27 -7.27 14.44
N PRO A 32 -6.47 -7.25 15.51
CA PRO A 32 -5.03 -7.51 15.39
C PRO A 32 -4.79 -8.99 15.05
N GLY A 33 -3.64 -9.29 14.44
CA GLY A 33 -3.24 -10.66 14.16
C GLY A 33 -3.37 -11.10 12.70
N ALA A 34 -3.75 -10.21 11.79
CA ALA A 34 -3.79 -10.49 10.36
C ALA A 34 -2.40 -10.77 9.79
N ALA A 35 -1.39 -10.02 10.25
CA ALA A 35 0.03 -10.27 9.95
C ALA A 35 0.89 -9.86 11.16
N GLY A 36 1.30 -10.84 11.97
CA GLY A 36 1.98 -10.54 13.23
C GLY A 36 1.07 -9.75 14.17
N ALA A 37 1.44 -8.53 14.54
CA ALA A 37 0.59 -7.64 15.35
C ALA A 37 -0.40 -6.81 14.53
N TRP A 38 -0.27 -6.77 13.20
CA TRP A 38 -1.05 -5.86 12.36
C TRP A 38 -2.49 -6.32 12.17
N SER A 39 -3.39 -5.35 12.12
CA SER A 39 -4.75 -5.52 11.63
C SER A 39 -4.82 -5.41 10.10
N ILE A 40 -5.98 -5.74 9.52
CA ILE A 40 -6.20 -5.55 8.08
C ILE A 40 -6.15 -4.05 7.73
N LYS A 41 -6.64 -3.16 8.60
CA LYS A 41 -6.52 -1.71 8.42
C LYS A 41 -5.05 -1.28 8.31
N ASP A 42 -4.17 -1.82 9.13
CA ASP A 42 -2.75 -1.44 9.12
C ASP A 42 -2.08 -1.89 7.81
N ILE A 43 -2.43 -3.09 7.32
CA ILE A 43 -1.98 -3.58 6.01
C ILE A 43 -2.47 -2.66 4.88
N ILE A 44 -3.75 -2.27 4.89
CA ILE A 44 -4.31 -1.33 3.90
C ILE A 44 -3.56 0.01 3.94
N ALA A 45 -3.35 0.57 5.14
CA ALA A 45 -2.64 1.84 5.30
C ALA A 45 -1.21 1.76 4.76
N HIS A 46 -0.49 0.66 5.02
CA HIS A 46 0.85 0.43 4.50
C HIS A 46 0.89 0.38 2.97
N ILE A 47 -0.04 -0.35 2.34
CA ILE A 47 -0.15 -0.43 0.88
C ILE A 47 -0.47 0.93 0.28
N MET A 48 -1.46 1.65 0.83
CA MET A 48 -1.86 2.98 0.35
C MET A 48 -0.73 4.01 0.45
N TRP A 49 0.09 3.93 1.49
CA TRP A 49 1.28 4.76 1.60
C TRP A 49 2.25 4.48 0.45
N GLY A 50 2.56 3.21 0.18
CA GLY A 50 3.43 2.83 -0.94
C GLY A 50 2.87 3.30 -2.29
N GLU A 51 1.58 3.10 -2.54
CA GLU A 51 0.89 3.57 -3.76
C GLU A 51 1.03 5.09 -3.94
N ARG A 52 0.89 5.86 -2.85
CA ARG A 52 1.05 7.31 -2.87
C ARG A 52 2.47 7.73 -3.24
N GLU A 53 3.49 7.08 -2.67
CA GLU A 53 4.88 7.41 -2.95
C GLU A 53 5.25 7.14 -4.42
N MET A 54 4.69 6.09 -5.02
CA MET A 54 4.88 5.78 -6.44
C MET A 54 4.37 6.87 -7.39
N ILE A 55 3.41 7.71 -6.97
CA ILE A 55 2.94 8.83 -7.79
C ILE A 55 4.08 9.81 -8.08
N GLY A 56 4.93 10.10 -7.09
CA GLY A 56 6.08 11.00 -7.26
C GLY A 56 7.05 10.45 -8.31
N VAL A 57 7.43 9.18 -8.15
CA VAL A 57 8.31 8.46 -9.08
C VAL A 57 7.75 8.49 -10.51
N CYS A 58 6.48 8.16 -10.69
CA CYS A 58 5.84 8.14 -11.99
C CYS A 58 5.71 9.52 -12.63
N LYS A 59 5.55 10.60 -11.84
CA LYS A 59 5.49 11.97 -12.39
C LYS A 59 6.87 12.51 -12.75
N GLN A 60 7.87 12.18 -11.96
CA GLN A 60 9.23 12.72 -12.10
C GLN A 60 10.12 11.86 -12.99
N HIS A 61 9.70 10.62 -13.31
CA HIS A 61 10.51 9.61 -14.01
C HIS A 61 11.87 9.36 -13.34
N ALA A 62 11.91 9.47 -12.01
CA ALA A 62 13.10 9.28 -11.21
C ALA A 62 12.72 8.58 -9.90
N LEU A 63 13.61 7.73 -9.38
CA LEU A 63 13.45 7.11 -8.05
C LEU A 63 13.76 8.14 -6.94
N VAL A 64 13.05 9.25 -6.98
CA VAL A 64 13.05 10.29 -5.97
C VAL A 64 11.70 10.15 -5.25
N GLY A 65 11.76 9.65 -4.02
CA GLY A 65 10.59 9.50 -3.16
C GLY A 65 10.47 10.66 -2.16
N SER A 66 9.53 10.57 -1.23
CA SER A 66 9.48 11.54 -0.14
C SER A 66 10.65 11.36 0.83
N ASP A 67 10.83 12.33 1.72
CA ASP A 67 11.83 12.29 2.79
C ASP A 67 11.71 11.02 3.66
N LEU A 68 10.53 10.38 3.68
CA LEU A 68 10.28 9.14 4.40
C LEU A 68 11.12 7.96 3.88
N TRP A 69 11.60 7.99 2.64
CA TRP A 69 12.47 6.95 2.09
C TRP A 69 13.90 7.01 2.64
N ASN A 70 14.28 8.16 3.21
CA ASN A 70 15.60 8.36 3.82
C ASN A 70 15.58 8.12 5.34
N LEU A 71 14.47 7.62 5.89
CA LEU A 71 14.39 7.30 7.30
C LEU A 71 15.29 6.09 7.63
N PRO A 72 15.92 6.08 8.81
CA PRO A 72 16.63 4.89 9.29
C PRO A 72 15.67 3.70 9.38
N ASP A 73 16.15 2.48 9.13
CA ASP A 73 15.32 1.26 9.16
C ASP A 73 14.48 1.13 10.44
N SER A 74 15.04 1.54 11.59
CA SER A 74 14.35 1.54 12.88
C SER A 74 13.08 2.41 12.94
N VAL A 75 12.96 3.39 12.04
CA VAL A 75 11.83 4.32 11.92
C VAL A 75 11.02 4.06 10.65
N ALA A 76 11.64 3.55 9.59
CA ALA A 76 10.96 3.16 8.35
C ALA A 76 9.91 2.07 8.59
N ASP A 77 10.20 1.14 9.51
CA ASP A 77 9.26 0.14 10.05
C ASP A 77 8.16 0.75 10.93
N HIS A 78 7.97 2.06 10.92
CA HIS A 78 6.88 2.76 11.61
C HIS A 78 6.29 3.88 10.74
N CYS A 79 6.68 3.99 9.46
CA CYS A 79 6.24 5.06 8.55
C CYS A 79 4.71 5.14 8.37
N TRP A 80 3.98 4.06 8.65
CA TRP A 80 2.52 4.04 8.66
C TRP A 80 1.88 4.82 9.81
N LEU A 81 2.61 5.16 10.89
CA LEU A 81 2.07 5.99 11.99
C LEU A 81 1.72 7.42 11.56
N PHE A 82 2.18 7.85 10.38
CA PHE A 82 1.91 9.18 9.82
C PHE A 82 0.72 9.22 8.85
N VAL A 83 -0.06 8.13 8.74
CA VAL A 83 -1.26 8.01 7.89
C VAL A 83 -2.49 7.70 8.75
#